data_AF-A0A177AJN3-F1
#
_entry.id   AF-A0A177AJN3-F1
#
_cell.length_a   1.000
_cell.length_b   1.000
_cell.length_c   1.000
_cell.angle_alpha   90.00
_cell.angle_beta   90.00
_cell.angle_gamma   90.00
#
_symmetry.space_group_name_H-M   'P 1'
#
loop_
_entity.id
_entity.type
_entity.pdbx_description
1 polymer ?
#
loop_
_entity_poly.entity_id
_entity_poly.type
_entity_poly.pdbx_seq_one_letter_code
_entity_poly.pdbx_strand_id
1 'polypeptide(L)'
;MPCFILEDSATLSNVVIGPNQAEGVHCKGKCTINNVWWSDICEDAITFKQMSGTSCINGGGAFKASDKIIQFNGRGTVSVKNFYANDYGKVARSCGCSKLRQLQR
;
A
#
# COMPACT_ATOMS: atom_id res chain seq x y z
N MET A 1 -13.82 -1.22 4.70
CA MET A 1 -13.18 -2.06 5.73
C MET A 1 -12.07 -2.85 5.06
N PRO A 2 -10.82 -2.76 5.54
CA PRO A 2 -9.70 -3.45 4.92
C PRO A 2 -9.78 -4.97 5.09
N CYS A 3 -9.29 -5.72 4.10
CA CYS A 3 -9.09 -7.16 4.21
C CYS A 3 -8.11 -7.53 5.33
N PHE A 4 -7.06 -6.73 5.52
CA PHE A 4 -6.07 -6.92 6.57
C PHE A 4 -5.73 -5.61 7.27
N ILE A 5 -5.58 -5.68 8.60
CA ILE A 5 -4.99 -4.62 9.41
C ILE A 5 -3.68 -5.17 9.96
N LEU A 6 -2.57 -4.50 9.63
CA LEU A 6 -1.24 -4.83 10.08
C LEU A 6 -0.79 -3.78 11.09
N GLU A 7 -0.54 -4.23 12.33
CA GLU A 7 0.04 -3.38 13.38
C GLU A 7 1.51 -3.07 13.09
N ASP A 8 2.12 -2.18 13.87
CA ASP A 8 3.51 -1.78 13.65
C ASP A 8 4.45 -2.99 13.63
N SER A 9 5.34 -2.99 12.64
CA SER A 9 6.34 -4.03 12.36
C SER A 9 5.78 -5.39 11.94
N ALA A 10 4.47 -5.50 11.65
CA ALA A 10 3.87 -6.74 11.16
C ALA A 10 4.26 -7.06 9.71
N THR A 11 4.17 -8.35 9.35
CA THR A 11 4.49 -8.86 8.02
C THR A 11 3.32 -9.66 7.44
N LEU A 12 2.99 -9.42 6.18
CA LEU A 12 2.05 -10.22 5.40
C LEU A 12 2.81 -10.88 4.25
N SER A 13 2.69 -12.21 4.11
CA SER A 13 3.43 -12.95 3.10
C SER A 13 2.58 -13.99 2.39
N ASN A 14 2.79 -14.16 1.07
CA ASN A 14 2.20 -15.24 0.25
C ASN A 14 0.67 -15.26 0.28
N VAL A 15 0.05 -14.10 0.02
CA VAL A 15 -1.41 -13.93 0.01
C VAL A 15 -1.87 -13.49 -1.36
N VAL A 16 -3.01 -14.04 -1.80
CA VAL A 16 -3.74 -13.57 -2.98
C VAL A 16 -5.06 -12.96 -2.51
N ILE A 17 -5.30 -11.71 -2.89
CA ILE A 17 -6.50 -10.94 -2.56
C ILE A 17 -7.37 -10.85 -3.82
N GLY A 18 -8.57 -11.41 -3.70
CA GLY A 18 -9.58 -11.48 -4.75
C GLY A 18 -10.29 -10.14 -5.02
N PRO A 19 -11.19 -10.12 -6.02
CA PRO A 19 -12.07 -8.99 -6.28
C PRO A 19 -13.08 -8.76 -5.13
N ASN A 20 -13.83 -7.65 -5.20
CA ASN A 20 -14.89 -7.26 -4.25
C ASN A 20 -14.41 -6.97 -2.83
N GLN A 21 -13.13 -6.68 -2.65
CA GLN A 21 -12.63 -6.02 -1.45
C GLN A 21 -13.09 -4.55 -1.44
N ALA A 22 -13.47 -4.04 -0.26
CA ALA A 22 -13.76 -2.62 -0.10
C ALA A 22 -12.45 -1.80 -0.05
N GLU A 23 -11.54 -2.22 0.83
CA GLU A 23 -10.17 -1.72 0.94
C GLU A 23 -9.21 -2.92 1.06
N GLY A 24 -7.99 -2.83 0.54
CA GLY A 24 -7.02 -3.92 0.58
C GLY A 24 -6.35 -4.09 1.95
N VAL A 25 -5.09 -3.65 2.09
CA VAL A 25 -4.28 -3.82 3.30
C VAL A 25 -4.03 -2.48 3.98
N HIS A 26 -4.23 -2.41 5.29
CA HIS A 26 -3.91 -1.23 6.10
C HIS A 26 -2.72 -1.48 7.02
N CYS A 27 -1.63 -0.77 6.80
CA CYS A 27 -0.50 -0.74 7.73
C CYS A 27 -0.63 0.43 8.70
N LYS A 28 -0.87 0.13 9.99
CA LYS A 28 -1.00 1.11 11.08
C LYS A 28 0.36 1.72 11.47
N GLY A 29 1.43 0.94 11.35
CA GLY A 29 2.81 1.38 11.50
C GLY A 29 3.65 0.96 10.29
N LYS A 30 4.96 0.75 10.50
CA LYS A 30 5.81 0.11 9.49
C LYS A 30 5.28 -1.29 9.23
N CYS A 31 5.34 -1.76 7.99
CA CYS A 31 4.99 -3.15 7.70
C CYS A 31 5.85 -3.68 6.55
N THR A 32 5.91 -5.01 6.47
CA THR A 32 6.55 -5.72 5.36
C THR A 32 5.52 -6.54 4.60
N ILE A 33 5.49 -6.36 3.29
CA ILE A 33 4.64 -7.10 2.36
C ILE A 33 5.54 -7.94 1.47
N ASN A 34 5.38 -9.27 1.51
CA ASN A 34 6.19 -10.18 0.72
C ASN A 34 5.31 -11.04 -0.18
N ASN A 35 5.49 -10.96 -1.50
CA ASN A 35 4.76 -11.81 -2.45
C ASN A 35 3.23 -11.78 -2.23
N VAL A 36 2.64 -10.59 -2.20
CA VAL A 36 1.19 -10.39 -2.08
C VAL A 36 0.62 -9.93 -3.42
N TRP A 37 -0.50 -10.54 -3.81
CA TRP A 37 -1.13 -10.31 -5.11
C TRP A 37 -2.53 -9.75 -4.95
N TRP A 38 -2.83 -8.66 -5.66
CA TRP A 38 -4.17 -8.07 -5.75
C TRP A 38 -4.69 -8.25 -7.17
N SER A 39 -5.71 -9.11 -7.31
CA SER A 39 -6.25 -9.50 -8.61
C SER A 39 -7.22 -8.48 -9.23
N ASP A 40 -7.89 -7.68 -8.39
CA ASP A 40 -8.78 -6.59 -8.80
C ASP A 40 -8.93 -5.56 -7.66
N ILE A 41 -8.63 -4.29 -7.93
CA ILE A 41 -8.53 -3.25 -6.90
C ILE A 41 -9.72 -2.29 -6.98
N CYS A 42 -10.52 -2.26 -5.91
CA CYS A 42 -11.65 -1.33 -5.77
C CYS A 42 -11.17 0.11 -5.47
N GLU A 43 -10.71 0.41 -4.25
CA GLU A 43 -10.26 1.77 -3.86
C GLU A 43 -8.73 1.93 -3.87
N ASP A 44 -8.04 1.12 -3.05
CA ASP A 44 -6.58 0.97 -3.05
C ASP A 44 -6.17 -0.43 -2.56
N ALA A 45 -5.01 -0.90 -3.02
CA ALA A 45 -4.47 -2.20 -2.64
C ALA A 45 -3.85 -2.15 -1.24
N ILE A 46 -3.16 -1.05 -0.92
CA ILE A 46 -2.49 -0.89 0.36
C ILE A 46 -2.39 0.58 0.77
N THR A 47 -2.77 0.85 2.02
CA THR A 47 -2.60 2.14 2.67
C THR A 47 -1.55 2.06 3.78
N PHE A 48 -0.54 2.93 3.70
CA PHE A 48 0.48 3.11 4.75
C PHE A 48 0.15 4.32 5.63
N LYS A 49 0.08 4.10 6.95
CA LYS A 49 -0.22 5.14 7.96
C LYS A 49 0.92 5.35 8.96
N GLN A 50 2.10 4.79 8.70
CA GLN A 50 3.29 4.93 9.54
C GLN A 50 3.66 6.40 9.76
N MET A 51 4.24 6.74 10.91
CA MET A 51 4.63 8.14 11.23
C MET A 51 6.12 8.42 11.00
N SER A 52 6.92 7.38 10.78
CA SER A 52 8.35 7.43 10.48
C SER A 52 8.84 6.05 10.03
N GLY A 53 10.13 5.97 9.65
CA GLY A 53 10.78 4.71 9.26
C GLY A 53 10.39 4.23 7.87
N THR A 54 10.76 2.98 7.57
CA THR A 54 10.62 2.38 6.25
C THR A 54 9.70 1.17 6.29
N SER A 55 8.70 1.16 5.42
CA SER A 55 7.93 -0.03 5.07
C SER A 55 8.44 -0.62 3.76
N CYS A 56 8.23 -1.92 3.56
CA CYS A 56 8.77 -2.64 2.42
C CYS A 56 7.66 -3.41 1.68
N ILE A 57 7.67 -3.32 0.36
CA ILE A 57 6.94 -4.22 -0.55
C ILE A 57 7.99 -4.97 -1.37
N ASN A 58 8.03 -6.29 -1.20
CA ASN A 58 8.99 -7.18 -1.84
C ASN A 58 8.25 -8.23 -2.67
N GLY A 59 8.28 -8.09 -3.99
CA GLY A 59 7.59 -9.01 -4.88
C GLY A 59 6.06 -8.83 -4.88
N GLY A 60 5.38 -9.73 -5.57
CA GLY A 60 3.93 -9.67 -5.73
C GLY A 60 3.50 -8.74 -6.86
N GLY A 61 2.21 -8.41 -6.89
CA GLY A 61 1.70 -7.54 -7.93
C GLY A 61 0.24 -7.12 -7.77
N ALA A 62 -0.16 -6.16 -8.58
CA ALA A 62 -1.49 -5.56 -8.57
C ALA A 62 -2.04 -5.42 -9.98
N PHE A 63 -3.33 -5.71 -10.11
CA PHE A 63 -4.10 -5.61 -11.34
C PHE A 63 -5.34 -4.74 -11.12
N LYS A 64 -5.76 -4.02 -12.16
CA LYS A 64 -7.06 -3.32 -12.26
C LYS A 64 -7.30 -2.35 -11.09
N ALA A 65 -6.42 -1.36 -10.94
CA ALA A 65 -6.59 -0.29 -9.96
C ALA A 65 -7.09 0.99 -10.63
N SER A 66 -8.39 1.27 -10.54
CA SER A 66 -8.99 2.43 -11.21
C SER A 66 -8.35 3.78 -10.83
N ASP A 67 -7.93 3.96 -9.57
CA ASP A 67 -7.25 5.18 -9.10
C ASP A 67 -5.80 4.92 -8.68
N LYS A 68 -5.58 4.14 -7.61
CA LYS A 68 -4.26 4.01 -6.98
C LYS A 68 -4.03 2.62 -6.38
N ILE A 69 -2.80 2.13 -6.50
CA ILE A 69 -2.38 0.88 -5.87
C ILE A 69 -1.93 1.18 -4.43
N ILE A 70 -0.96 2.08 -4.27
CA ILE A 70 -0.37 2.43 -2.98
C ILE A 70 -0.86 3.81 -2.53
N GLN A 71 -1.55 3.85 -1.41
CA GLN A 71 -1.92 5.10 -0.73
C GLN A 71 -0.97 5.37 0.44
N PHE A 72 -0.33 6.54 0.42
CA PHE A 72 0.55 6.99 1.50
C PHE A 72 -0.13 8.10 2.29
N ASN A 73 -0.63 7.74 3.47
CA ASN A 73 -1.30 8.63 4.43
C ASN A 73 -0.44 8.90 5.68
N GLY A 74 0.81 8.43 5.67
CA GLY A 74 1.77 8.56 6.75
C GLY A 74 2.94 9.49 6.42
N ARG A 75 4.06 9.26 7.10
CA ARG A 75 5.37 9.88 6.88
C ARG A 75 6.45 8.79 6.79
N GLY A 76 7.66 9.17 6.38
CA GLY A 76 8.76 8.22 6.18
C GLY A 76 8.78 7.66 4.76
N THR A 77 9.22 6.42 4.63
CA THR A 77 9.58 5.83 3.32
C THR A 77 8.82 4.52 3.08
N VAL A 78 8.44 4.29 1.82
CA VAL A 78 8.01 2.97 1.34
C VAL A 78 8.98 2.54 0.26
N SER A 79 9.65 1.41 0.48
CA SER A 79 10.53 0.79 -0.51
C SER A 79 9.76 -0.28 -1.26
N VAL A 80 9.66 -0.16 -2.58
CA VAL A 80 8.97 -1.12 -3.44
C VAL A 80 9.99 -1.76 -4.36
N LYS A 81 10.09 -3.09 -4.31
CA LYS A 81 11.06 -3.88 -5.09
C LYS A 81 10.38 -5.08 -5.72
N ASN A 82 10.74 -5.37 -6.98
CA ASN A 82 10.26 -6.53 -7.74
C ASN A 82 8.73 -6.64 -7.82
N PHE A 83 8.01 -5.52 -7.80
CA PHE A 83 6.55 -5.47 -7.82
C PHE A 83 6.01 -5.32 -9.24
N TYR A 84 5.04 -6.16 -9.61
CA TYR A 84 4.38 -6.07 -10.90
C TYR A 84 3.09 -5.24 -10.82
N ALA A 85 2.87 -4.32 -11.75
CA ALA A 85 1.64 -3.53 -11.81
C ALA A 85 1.11 -3.50 -13.25
N ASN A 86 -0.17 -3.78 -13.41
CA ASN A 86 -0.85 -3.75 -14.71
C ASN A 86 -2.28 -3.20 -14.57
N ASP A 87 -2.72 -2.45 -15.59
CA ASP A 87 -4.03 -1.78 -15.62
C ASP A 87 -4.31 -0.95 -14.35
N TYR A 88 -3.67 0.22 -14.26
CA TYR A 88 -3.78 1.07 -13.08
C TYR A 88 -3.77 2.56 -13.43
N GLY A 89 -4.44 3.36 -12.59
CA GLY A 89 -4.36 4.82 -12.65
C GLY A 89 -3.01 5.34 -12.14
N LYS A 90 -2.63 4.98 -10.90
CA LYS A 90 -1.39 5.41 -10.24
C LYS A 90 -0.78 4.27 -9.44
N VAL A 91 0.54 4.11 -9.55
CA VAL A 91 1.27 3.16 -8.68
C VAL A 91 1.25 3.63 -7.23
N ALA A 92 1.55 4.91 -6.98
CA ALA A 92 1.59 5.46 -5.63
C ALA A 92 1.05 6.89 -5.59
N ARG A 93 0.32 7.21 -4.51
CA ARG A 93 -0.20 8.55 -4.24
C ARG A 93 0.04 8.92 -2.77
N SER A 94 0.75 10.03 -2.56
CA SER A 94 0.75 10.71 -1.26
C SER A 94 -0.56 11.48 -1.06
N CYS A 95 -1.06 11.52 0.17
CA CYS A 95 -2.30 12.21 0.54
C CYS A 95 -2.35 13.64 -0.05
N GLY A 96 -3.44 13.97 -0.74
CA GLY A 96 -3.59 15.23 -1.49
C GLY A 96 -3.71 16.49 -0.63
N CYS A 97 -3.83 16.37 0.70
CA CYS A 97 -4.07 17.50 1.60
C CYS A 97 -2.82 17.85 2.41
N SER A 98 -2.06 18.82 1.91
CA SER A 98 -0.88 19.36 2.58
C SER A 98 -1.25 20.41 3.64
N LYS A 99 -1.52 19.94 4.86
CA LYS A 99 -1.11 20.70 6.07
C LYS A 99 0.34 20.39 6.48
N LEU A 100 1.04 19.54 5.72
CA LEU A 100 2.48 19.28 5.84
C LEU A 100 3.26 19.83 4.64
N ARG A 101 2.83 20.99 4.14
CA ARG A 101 3.69 21.86 3.34
C ARG A 101 4.71 22.51 4.28
N GLN A 102 5.66 21.74 4.79
CA GLN A 102 6.93 22.17 5.35
C GLN A 102 7.62 20.95 5.94
N LEU A 103 8.86 20.70 5.50
CA LEU A 103 9.78 19.67 6.00
C LEU A 103 9.52 18.26 5.48
N GLN A 104 10.00 17.99 4.26
CA GLN A 104 10.80 16.80 3.94
C GLN A 104 11.33 16.91 2.50
N ARG A 105 12.52 17.50 2.38
CA ARG A 105 13.54 16.97 1.46
C ARG A 105 14.13 15.72 2.11
#